data_AF-A0A7R9PMT2-F1
#
_entry.id   AF-A0A7R9PMT2-F1
#
_cell.length_a   1.000
_cell.length_b   1.000
_cell.length_c   1.000
_cell.angle_alpha   90.00
_cell.angle_beta   90.00
_cell.angle_gamma   90.00
#
_symmetry.space_group_name_H-M   'P 1'
#
loop_
_entity.id
_entity.type
_entity.pdbx_description
1 polymer ?
#
loop_
_entity_poly.entity_id
_entity_poly.type
_entity_poly.pdbx_seq_one_letter_code
_entity_poly.pdbx_strand_id
1 'polypeptide(L)'
;MFGFLPSGISMKYVETKPPDNVFFSFVHSPVYQQVQHKFLDAVETFNPDNVVAVINSHPYHVDALIQLSDMCKLSEDLQMAAELNERALYCLECAFHANFNLARGNCRLDYKKQENRPFFITLFKHMMFVGQRSCYRTSLELCKLILSLDPEGDPMGVLLCLDFYALRSAKYSWFISLFDLWESTRNLSQLPNFAFSVAMAYFLLAQERGGDSDLTSSADHYLQEALIYFPGALMPLLEKCLVQVDPIISGHLFFTTVAMKDVRVSLQQLIQLYVHRNYHLWKDQTLLDWLVANALQVITRFQIQDPVFNEAQANRDKRYIELPRNLVRHFLLSDIKEVPGALPIVLVAHYCRNSAHQPEPCIDPPSNAAARLVHSGMPQKLREMWRRGQWPWTSEAASHP
;
A
#
# COMPACT_ATOMS: atom_id res chain seq x y z
N MET A 1 -24.39 -2.06 29.15
CA MET A 1 -23.06 -2.00 29.78
C MET A 1 -22.12 -2.79 28.90
N PHE A 2 -21.14 -2.17 28.23
CA PHE A 2 -20.21 -2.90 27.36
C PHE A 2 -19.14 -3.56 28.23
N GLY A 3 -19.14 -4.89 28.28
CA GLY A 3 -18.06 -5.66 28.91
C GLY A 3 -16.81 -5.64 28.02
N PHE A 4 -15.65 -5.37 28.60
CA PHE A 4 -14.39 -5.60 27.92
C PHE A 4 -14.15 -7.11 27.78
N LEU A 5 -13.52 -7.51 26.67
CA LEU A 5 -13.03 -8.88 26.50
C LEU A 5 -11.84 -9.17 27.43
N PRO A 6 -11.44 -10.44 27.59
CA PRO A 6 -10.18 -10.80 28.27
C PRO A 6 -8.94 -10.12 27.68
N SER A 7 -8.99 -9.67 26.42
CA SER A 7 -7.95 -8.86 25.78
C SER A 7 -7.89 -7.41 26.27
N GLY A 8 -8.86 -6.94 27.04
CA GLY A 8 -8.93 -5.55 27.54
C GLY A 8 -9.34 -4.50 26.49
N ILE A 9 -9.66 -4.92 25.26
CA ILE A 9 -10.07 -4.05 24.14
C ILE A 9 -11.57 -4.20 23.88
N SER A 10 -12.22 -3.12 23.46
CA SER A 10 -13.58 -3.10 22.90
C SER A 10 -13.69 -2.07 21.77
N MET A 11 -14.83 -2.00 21.08
CA MET A 11 -15.15 -0.98 20.08
C MET A 11 -16.48 -0.31 20.39
N LYS A 12 -16.51 1.03 20.29
CA LYS A 12 -17.72 1.86 20.41
C LYS A 12 -18.14 2.43 19.05
N TYR A 13 -19.44 2.60 18.88
CA TYR A 13 -20.00 3.57 17.94
C TYR A 13 -19.56 4.99 18.34
N VAL A 14 -19.37 5.87 17.35
CA VAL A 14 -19.02 7.29 17.55
C VAL A 14 -20.14 8.19 17.02
N GLU A 15 -20.44 8.08 15.73
CA GLU A 15 -21.38 8.95 15.00
C GLU A 15 -21.79 8.30 13.67
N THR A 16 -22.86 8.79 13.06
CA THR A 16 -23.21 8.52 11.65
C THR A 16 -23.21 9.84 10.90
N LYS A 17 -22.61 9.86 9.71
CA LYS A 17 -22.55 11.01 8.79
C LYS A 17 -23.15 10.62 7.43
N PRO A 18 -23.79 11.53 6.68
CA PRO A 18 -24.25 11.25 5.33
C PRO A 18 -23.10 10.83 4.37
N PRO A 19 -23.40 10.10 3.27
CA PRO A 19 -24.55 9.22 3.10
C PRO A 19 -24.31 7.89 3.85
N ASP A 20 -24.94 7.73 5.01
CA ASP A 20 -24.88 6.52 5.87
C ASP A 20 -23.47 5.98 6.23
N ASN A 21 -22.45 6.83 6.27
CA ASN A 21 -21.13 6.52 6.80
C ASN A 21 -21.18 6.39 8.33
N VAL A 22 -20.94 5.20 8.88
CA VAL A 22 -21.00 4.93 10.32
C VAL A 22 -19.59 4.86 10.91
N PHE A 23 -19.27 5.76 11.82
CA PHE A 23 -17.94 5.89 12.42
C PHE A 23 -17.84 5.14 13.74
N PHE A 24 -16.73 4.42 13.90
CA PHE A 24 -16.41 3.64 15.10
C PHE A 24 -15.06 4.05 15.69
N SER A 25 -14.76 3.52 16.88
CA SER A 25 -13.48 3.70 17.56
C SER A 25 -13.21 2.48 18.42
N PHE A 26 -11.99 1.95 18.39
CA PHE A 26 -11.53 1.07 19.47
C PHE A 26 -11.42 1.86 20.79
N VAL A 27 -11.45 1.13 21.91
CA VAL A 27 -11.37 1.64 23.27
C VAL A 27 -10.61 0.64 24.14
N HIS A 28 -9.56 1.11 24.80
CA HIS A 28 -8.76 0.32 25.74
C HIS A 28 -9.31 0.46 27.16
N SER A 29 -9.39 -0.65 27.91
CA SER A 29 -9.70 -0.61 29.35
C SER A 29 -8.58 0.05 30.16
N PRO A 30 -8.82 0.55 31.38
CA PRO A 30 -7.76 1.10 32.23
C PRO A 30 -6.63 0.10 32.50
N VAL A 31 -6.94 -1.20 32.58
CA VAL A 31 -5.92 -2.27 32.72
C VAL A 31 -5.09 -2.38 31.44
N TYR A 32 -5.73 -2.36 30.27
CA TYR A 32 -5.00 -2.39 28.99
C TYR A 32 -4.11 -1.15 28.83
N GLN A 33 -4.57 0.03 29.23
CA GLN A 33 -3.77 1.26 29.21
C GLN A 33 -2.52 1.13 30.11
N GLN A 34 -2.62 0.51 31.28
CA GLN A 34 -1.44 0.22 32.13
C GLN A 34 -0.46 -0.78 31.48
N VAL A 35 -0.94 -1.74 30.69
CA VAL A 35 -0.08 -2.64 29.90
C VAL A 35 0.55 -1.89 28.72
N GLN A 36 -0.19 -0.99 28.07
CA GLN A 36 0.31 -0.14 26.98
C GLN A 36 1.48 0.72 27.47
N HIS A 37 1.39 1.35 28.65
CA HIS A 37 2.52 2.10 29.22
C HIS A 37 3.75 1.20 29.41
N LYS A 38 3.61 0.04 30.06
CA LYS A 38 4.71 -0.93 30.23
C LYS A 38 5.31 -1.42 28.91
N PHE A 39 4.48 -1.53 27.86
CA PHE A 39 4.96 -1.86 26.51
C PHE A 39 5.78 -0.72 25.89
N LEU A 40 5.37 0.53 26.07
CA LEU A 40 6.14 1.68 25.61
C LEU A 40 7.47 1.78 26.35
N ASP A 41 7.45 1.68 27.69
CA ASP A 41 8.65 1.62 28.53
C ASP A 41 9.61 0.51 28.04
N ALA A 42 9.08 -0.69 27.74
CA ALA A 42 9.86 -1.80 27.20
C ALA A 42 10.48 -1.50 25.83
N VAL A 43 9.74 -0.89 24.90
CA VAL A 43 10.26 -0.50 23.58
C VAL A 43 11.37 0.56 23.70
N GLU A 44 11.26 1.52 24.63
CA GLU A 44 12.30 2.53 24.85
C GLU A 44 13.62 1.96 25.41
N THR A 45 13.62 0.75 25.96
CA THR A 45 14.87 0.07 26.37
C THR A 45 15.69 -0.48 25.19
N PHE A 46 15.11 -0.56 23.99
CA PHE A 46 15.65 -1.25 22.81
C PHE A 46 16.03 -2.74 23.03
N ASN A 47 15.64 -3.35 24.15
CA ASN A 47 15.90 -4.77 24.44
C ASN A 47 14.70 -5.64 23.98
N PRO A 48 14.91 -6.63 23.08
CA PRO A 48 13.85 -7.52 22.61
C PRO A 48 13.16 -8.31 23.74
N ASP A 49 13.91 -8.72 24.77
CA ASP A 49 13.41 -9.56 25.86
C ASP A 49 12.32 -8.86 26.68
N ASN A 50 12.39 -7.52 26.79
CA ASN A 50 11.40 -6.74 27.52
C ASN A 50 10.03 -6.73 26.81
N VAL A 51 10.02 -6.70 25.47
CA VAL A 51 8.78 -6.83 24.67
C VAL A 51 8.22 -8.25 24.80
N VAL A 52 9.09 -9.28 24.77
CA VAL A 52 8.70 -10.68 24.99
C VAL A 52 8.13 -10.89 26.40
N ALA A 53 8.71 -10.27 27.44
CA ALA A 53 8.19 -10.32 28.80
C ALA A 53 6.78 -9.72 28.94
N VAL A 54 6.48 -8.63 28.21
CA VAL A 54 5.13 -8.06 28.14
C VAL A 54 4.15 -9.04 27.49
N ILE A 55 4.53 -9.72 26.41
CA ILE A 55 3.68 -10.69 25.70
C ILE A 55 3.44 -11.96 26.52
N ASN A 56 4.47 -12.46 27.21
CA ASN A 56 4.34 -13.60 28.12
C ASN A 56 3.40 -13.29 29.29
N SER A 57 3.39 -12.05 29.76
CA SER A 57 2.49 -11.57 30.82
C SER A 57 1.07 -11.25 30.31
N HIS A 58 0.96 -10.75 29.07
CA HIS A 58 -0.29 -10.26 28.48
C HIS A 58 -0.41 -10.74 27.01
N PRO A 59 -0.78 -12.01 26.77
CA PRO A 59 -0.74 -12.62 25.43
C PRO A 59 -1.60 -11.97 24.34
N TYR A 60 -2.51 -11.07 24.71
CA TYR A 60 -3.45 -10.39 23.81
C TYR A 60 -3.18 -8.89 23.66
N HIS A 61 -2.01 -8.40 24.10
CA HIS A 61 -1.60 -7.00 23.90
C HIS A 61 -1.19 -6.75 22.44
N VAL A 62 -2.05 -6.06 21.69
CA VAL A 62 -1.98 -5.94 20.22
C VAL A 62 -0.65 -5.32 19.75
N ASP A 63 -0.25 -4.17 20.30
CA ASP A 63 0.95 -3.48 19.80
C ASP A 63 2.24 -4.25 20.09
N ALA A 64 2.27 -5.06 21.14
CA ALA A 64 3.40 -5.94 21.42
C ALA A 64 3.47 -7.12 20.42
N LEU A 65 2.33 -7.69 20.04
CA LEU A 65 2.26 -8.70 18.98
C LEU A 65 2.70 -8.13 17.62
N ILE A 66 2.29 -6.90 17.30
CA ILE A 66 2.71 -6.18 16.09
C ILE A 66 4.23 -5.90 16.10
N GLN A 67 4.80 -5.55 17.26
CA GLN A 67 6.23 -5.28 17.42
C GLN A 67 7.08 -6.57 17.34
N LEU A 68 6.66 -7.65 18.00
CA LEU A 68 7.35 -8.94 17.93
C LEU A 68 7.24 -9.56 16.53
N SER A 69 6.11 -9.36 15.82
CA SER A 69 5.98 -9.71 14.40
C SER A 69 7.11 -9.11 13.56
N ASP A 70 7.44 -7.83 13.77
CA ASP A 70 8.53 -7.18 13.01
C ASP A 70 9.90 -7.72 13.42
N MET A 71 10.13 -7.99 14.71
CA MET A 71 11.38 -8.58 15.21
C MET A 71 11.62 -9.98 14.60
N CYS A 72 10.59 -10.82 14.55
CA CYS A 72 10.62 -12.11 13.87
C CYS A 72 10.98 -11.95 12.38
N LYS A 73 10.29 -11.04 11.68
CA LYS A 73 10.51 -10.71 10.26
C LYS A 73 11.94 -10.22 10.00
N LEU A 74 12.52 -9.46 10.92
CA LEU A 74 13.87 -8.90 10.86
C LEU A 74 15.01 -9.92 11.02
N SER A 75 14.72 -11.20 11.25
CA SER A 75 15.63 -12.28 10.83
C SER A 75 14.87 -13.43 10.20
N GLU A 76 14.11 -13.06 9.17
CA GLU A 76 13.60 -13.93 8.12
C GLU A 76 12.64 -15.01 8.61
N ASP A 77 12.10 -14.82 9.82
CA ASP A 77 10.90 -15.52 10.19
C ASP A 77 9.70 -14.81 9.60
N LEU A 78 9.19 -15.34 8.50
CA LEU A 78 7.99 -14.83 7.87
C LEU A 78 6.71 -15.52 8.40
N GLN A 79 6.85 -16.53 9.27
CA GLN A 79 5.76 -17.43 9.65
C GLN A 79 5.22 -17.12 11.06
N MET A 80 6.05 -17.15 12.10
CA MET A 80 5.73 -16.57 13.42
C MET A 80 5.41 -15.07 13.27
N ALA A 81 6.06 -14.34 12.37
CA ALA A 81 5.69 -12.96 12.09
C ALA A 81 4.25 -12.83 11.56
N ALA A 82 3.88 -13.65 10.55
CA ALA A 82 2.50 -13.69 10.06
C ALA A 82 1.51 -14.10 11.16
N GLU A 83 1.84 -15.11 11.96
CA GLU A 83 0.98 -15.71 12.98
C GLU A 83 0.79 -14.78 14.20
N LEU A 84 1.82 -14.01 14.59
CA LEU A 84 1.71 -12.93 15.58
C LEU A 84 0.82 -11.79 15.08
N ASN A 85 0.98 -11.40 13.81
CA ASN A 85 0.13 -10.39 13.18
C ASN A 85 -1.32 -10.88 13.01
N GLU A 86 -1.54 -12.16 12.70
CA GLU A 86 -2.89 -12.77 12.63
C GLU A 86 -3.53 -12.88 14.02
N ARG A 87 -2.75 -13.17 15.07
CA ARG A 87 -3.18 -13.13 16.48
C ARG A 87 -3.54 -11.71 16.93
N ALA A 88 -2.79 -10.69 16.53
CA ALA A 88 -3.15 -9.28 16.74
C ALA A 88 -4.48 -8.95 16.03
N LEU A 89 -4.65 -9.40 14.78
CA LEU A 89 -5.87 -9.15 14.00
C LEU A 89 -7.10 -9.84 14.61
N TYR A 90 -6.92 -11.04 15.13
CA TYR A 90 -7.96 -11.78 15.88
C TYR A 90 -8.39 -11.03 17.15
N CYS A 91 -7.44 -10.50 17.94
CA CYS A 91 -7.76 -9.71 19.14
C CYS A 91 -8.65 -8.49 18.82
N LEU A 92 -8.39 -7.85 17.67
CA LEU A 92 -9.17 -6.71 17.17
C LEU A 92 -10.53 -7.16 16.59
N GLU A 93 -10.59 -8.27 15.84
CA GLU A 93 -11.82 -8.86 15.27
C GLU A 93 -12.82 -9.27 16.36
N CYS A 94 -12.34 -9.81 17.48
CA CYS A 94 -13.17 -10.10 18.65
C CYS A 94 -13.77 -8.82 19.25
N ALA A 95 -13.00 -7.74 19.32
CA ALA A 95 -13.41 -6.47 19.93
C ALA A 95 -14.42 -5.65 19.11
N PHE A 96 -14.76 -6.06 17.87
CA PHE A 96 -15.71 -5.36 17.01
C PHE A 96 -17.09 -5.15 17.67
N HIS A 97 -17.64 -3.96 17.49
CA HIS A 97 -19.02 -3.64 17.88
C HIS A 97 -20.02 -4.46 17.03
N ALA A 98 -21.17 -4.84 17.58
CA ALA A 98 -22.16 -5.69 16.88
C ALA A 98 -22.62 -5.11 15.52
N ASN A 99 -22.68 -3.78 15.40
CA ASN A 99 -23.06 -3.07 14.16
C ASN A 99 -21.87 -2.78 13.22
N PHE A 100 -20.63 -3.12 13.61
CA PHE A 100 -19.43 -2.92 12.77
C PHE A 100 -19.32 -4.06 11.74
N ASN A 101 -20.01 -3.88 10.60
CA ASN A 101 -20.04 -4.86 9.52
C ASN A 101 -19.17 -4.42 8.35
N LEU A 102 -17.95 -4.96 8.29
CA LEU A 102 -16.98 -4.72 7.22
C LEU A 102 -17.53 -5.00 5.82
N ALA A 103 -18.50 -5.93 5.66
CA ALA A 103 -19.07 -6.27 4.36
C ALA A 103 -20.01 -5.18 3.78
N ARG A 104 -20.42 -4.18 4.57
CA ARG A 104 -21.30 -3.09 4.10
C ARG A 104 -20.58 -1.94 3.40
N GLY A 105 -19.26 -1.82 3.52
CA GLY A 105 -18.51 -0.72 2.90
C GLY A 105 -18.78 0.68 3.45
N ASN A 106 -19.62 0.82 4.48
CA ASN A 106 -20.00 2.11 5.08
C ASN A 106 -19.43 2.33 6.50
N CYS A 107 -18.70 1.36 7.05
CA CYS A 107 -18.04 1.48 8.35
C CYS A 107 -16.72 2.23 8.23
N ARG A 108 -16.51 3.27 9.05
CA ARG A 108 -15.33 4.15 9.01
C ARG A 108 -14.56 4.14 10.34
N LEU A 109 -13.24 4.30 10.25
CA LEU A 109 -12.33 4.43 11.39
C LEU A 109 -11.36 5.58 11.16
N ASP A 110 -11.44 6.62 12.01
CA ASP A 110 -10.52 7.75 11.97
C ASP A 110 -9.11 7.32 12.43
N TYR A 111 -8.13 7.35 11.53
CA TYR A 111 -6.73 6.98 11.80
C TYR A 111 -6.01 7.96 12.75
N LYS A 112 -6.53 9.18 12.94
CA LYS A 112 -5.94 10.14 13.88
C LYS A 112 -6.02 9.62 15.32
N LYS A 113 -7.06 8.84 15.66
CA LYS A 113 -7.23 8.17 16.95
C LYS A 113 -6.23 7.03 17.09
N GLN A 114 -5.44 7.07 18.16
CA GLN A 114 -4.37 6.12 18.45
C GLN A 114 -4.88 4.67 18.46
N GLU A 115 -6.02 4.42 19.09
CA GLU A 115 -6.64 3.10 19.27
C GLU A 115 -7.06 2.46 17.93
N ASN A 116 -7.26 3.25 16.89
CA ASN A 116 -7.62 2.75 15.55
C ASN A 116 -6.39 2.33 14.72
N ARG A 117 -5.22 2.94 14.97
CA ARG A 117 -4.00 2.72 14.16
C ARG A 117 -3.55 1.25 14.09
N PRO A 118 -3.60 0.46 15.19
CA PRO A 118 -3.18 -0.94 15.16
C PRO A 118 -3.98 -1.79 14.17
N PHE A 119 -5.27 -1.50 13.97
CA PHE A 119 -6.10 -2.24 13.02
C PHE A 119 -5.70 -2.00 11.57
N PHE A 120 -5.46 -0.73 11.19
CA PHE A 120 -4.92 -0.39 9.87
C PHE A 120 -3.54 -1.01 9.63
N ILE A 121 -2.63 -0.94 10.61
CA ILE A 121 -1.28 -1.52 10.54
C ILE A 121 -1.35 -3.05 10.36
N THR A 122 -2.15 -3.73 11.20
CA THR A 122 -2.26 -5.19 11.18
C THR A 122 -2.90 -5.72 9.90
N LEU A 123 -3.92 -5.02 9.37
CA LEU A 123 -4.52 -5.34 8.07
C LEU A 123 -3.52 -5.16 6.93
N PHE A 124 -2.77 -4.06 6.90
CA PHE A 124 -1.75 -3.82 5.86
C PHE A 124 -0.62 -4.86 5.91
N LYS A 125 -0.13 -5.20 7.10
CA LYS A 125 0.85 -6.28 7.27
C LYS A 125 0.30 -7.64 6.84
N HIS A 126 -0.95 -7.98 7.19
CA HIS A 126 -1.59 -9.22 6.74
C HIS A 126 -1.73 -9.25 5.21
N MET A 127 -2.12 -8.14 4.58
CA MET A 127 -2.17 -7.98 3.13
C MET A 127 -0.80 -8.21 2.47
N MET A 128 0.29 -7.70 3.06
CA MET A 128 1.65 -7.97 2.57
C MET A 128 2.03 -9.46 2.69
N PHE A 129 1.80 -10.11 3.84
CA PHE A 129 2.08 -11.55 4.02
C PHE A 129 1.25 -12.43 3.07
N VAL A 130 -0.01 -12.09 2.85
CA VAL A 130 -0.91 -12.78 1.89
C VAL A 130 -0.44 -12.56 0.44
N GLY A 131 0.06 -11.36 0.11
CA GLY A 131 0.63 -11.04 -1.20
C GLY A 131 1.94 -11.77 -1.51
N GLN A 132 2.82 -11.92 -0.50
CA GLN A 132 4.06 -12.70 -0.61
C GLN A 132 3.79 -14.19 -0.90
N ARG A 133 2.63 -14.71 -0.51
CA ARG A 133 2.18 -16.09 -0.78
C ARG A 133 1.44 -16.23 -2.12
N SER A 134 1.57 -15.25 -3.01
CA SER A 134 0.89 -15.18 -4.32
C SER A 134 -0.64 -15.17 -4.28
N CYS A 135 -1.25 -14.91 -3.11
CA CYS A 135 -2.70 -14.76 -2.98
C CYS A 135 -3.15 -13.35 -3.41
N TYR A 136 -2.81 -12.94 -4.64
CA TYR A 136 -2.98 -11.57 -5.13
C TYR A 136 -4.44 -11.11 -5.13
N ARG A 137 -5.39 -12.00 -5.47
CA ARG A 137 -6.83 -11.66 -5.35
C ARG A 137 -7.21 -11.37 -3.89
N THR A 138 -6.78 -12.19 -2.93
CA THR A 138 -7.05 -11.95 -1.49
C THR A 138 -6.42 -10.63 -1.03
N SER A 139 -5.22 -10.34 -1.51
CA SER A 139 -4.51 -9.09 -1.23
C SER A 139 -5.23 -7.87 -1.80
N LEU A 140 -5.83 -7.99 -2.99
CA LEU A 140 -6.66 -6.95 -3.61
C LEU A 140 -7.93 -6.68 -2.79
N GLU A 141 -8.62 -7.72 -2.31
CA GLU A 141 -9.79 -7.53 -1.45
C GLU A 141 -9.39 -6.87 -0.11
N LEU A 142 -8.20 -7.19 0.44
CA LEU A 142 -7.64 -6.52 1.61
C LEU A 142 -7.23 -5.06 1.33
N CYS A 143 -6.75 -4.72 0.13
CA CYS A 143 -6.50 -3.33 -0.27
C CYS A 143 -7.78 -2.50 -0.16
N LYS A 144 -8.84 -2.98 -0.82
CA LYS A 144 -10.16 -2.33 -0.82
C LYS A 144 -10.77 -2.28 0.58
N LEU A 145 -10.52 -3.29 1.43
CA LEU A 145 -10.94 -3.29 2.83
C LEU A 145 -10.31 -2.12 3.59
N ILE A 146 -8.99 -1.97 3.53
CA ILE A 146 -8.26 -0.91 4.24
C ILE A 146 -8.70 0.47 3.73
N LEU A 147 -8.82 0.65 2.40
CA LEU A 147 -9.35 1.88 1.81
C LEU A 147 -10.78 2.17 2.27
N SER A 148 -11.64 1.15 2.41
CA SER A 148 -13.02 1.37 2.89
C SER A 148 -13.11 1.91 4.33
N LEU A 149 -12.07 1.76 5.16
CA LEU A 149 -12.09 2.27 6.53
C LEU A 149 -11.85 3.79 6.60
N ASP A 150 -11.03 4.32 5.69
CA ASP A 150 -10.76 5.76 5.52
C ASP A 150 -10.43 6.06 4.04
N PRO A 151 -11.45 6.20 3.17
CA PRO A 151 -11.24 6.36 1.73
C PRO A 151 -10.51 7.65 1.37
N GLU A 152 -10.79 8.73 2.10
CA GLU A 152 -10.22 10.06 1.86
C GLU A 152 -8.81 10.18 2.38
N GLY A 153 -8.51 9.63 3.57
CA GLY A 153 -7.18 9.72 4.16
C GLY A 153 -6.12 8.83 3.51
N ASP A 154 -6.51 7.68 2.94
CA ASP A 154 -5.63 6.53 2.63
C ASP A 154 -4.38 6.49 3.54
N PRO A 155 -4.57 6.30 4.87
CA PRO A 155 -3.52 6.55 5.85
C PRO A 155 -2.31 5.63 5.69
N MET A 156 -2.47 4.52 4.96
CA MET A 156 -1.47 3.47 4.72
C MET A 156 -0.91 3.50 3.28
N GLY A 157 -1.34 4.44 2.44
CA GLY A 157 -0.91 4.56 1.04
C GLY A 157 -1.25 3.33 0.18
N VAL A 158 -2.37 2.65 0.45
CA VAL A 158 -2.78 1.41 -0.23
C VAL A 158 -2.89 1.60 -1.75
N LEU A 159 -3.26 2.80 -2.21
CA LEU A 159 -3.29 3.16 -3.63
C LEU A 159 -1.96 2.88 -4.35
N LEU A 160 -0.82 2.91 -3.64
CA LEU A 160 0.51 2.68 -4.20
C LEU A 160 0.83 1.20 -4.50
N CYS A 161 0.02 0.27 -4.00
CA CYS A 161 0.16 -1.19 -4.28
C CYS A 161 -1.09 -1.85 -4.85
N LEU A 162 -2.22 -1.15 -4.88
CA LEU A 162 -3.51 -1.67 -5.35
C LEU A 162 -3.44 -2.11 -6.81
N ASP A 163 -2.70 -1.37 -7.64
CA ASP A 163 -2.45 -1.65 -9.06
C ASP A 163 -1.82 -3.03 -9.28
N PHE A 164 -0.73 -3.33 -8.56
CA PHE A 164 -0.03 -4.61 -8.64
C PHE A 164 -0.96 -5.78 -8.34
N TYR A 165 -1.78 -5.67 -7.28
CA TYR A 165 -2.72 -6.74 -6.92
C TYR A 165 -3.91 -6.84 -7.88
N ALA A 166 -4.33 -5.74 -8.52
CA ALA A 166 -5.36 -5.75 -9.55
C ALA A 166 -4.88 -6.41 -10.85
N LEU A 167 -3.69 -6.04 -11.32
CA LEU A 167 -3.04 -6.66 -12.49
C LEU A 167 -2.75 -8.15 -12.23
N ARG A 168 -2.08 -8.50 -11.11
CA ARG A 168 -1.75 -9.89 -10.75
C ARG A 168 -2.95 -10.78 -10.39
N SER A 169 -4.19 -10.25 -10.42
CA SER A 169 -5.42 -11.04 -10.28
C SER A 169 -6.36 -10.93 -11.50
N ALA A 170 -5.87 -10.40 -12.62
CA ALA A 170 -6.62 -10.17 -13.86
C ALA A 170 -7.92 -9.40 -13.62
N LYS A 171 -7.85 -8.26 -12.92
CA LYS A 171 -9.00 -7.39 -12.63
C LYS A 171 -8.89 -6.05 -13.36
N TYR A 172 -8.43 -6.13 -14.62
CA TYR A 172 -8.14 -4.98 -15.50
C TYR A 172 -9.34 -4.05 -15.64
N SER A 173 -10.51 -4.58 -16.00
CA SER A 173 -11.74 -3.79 -16.15
C SER A 173 -12.16 -3.06 -14.87
N TRP A 174 -12.10 -3.73 -13.71
CA TRP A 174 -12.38 -3.10 -12.43
C TRP A 174 -11.36 -2.01 -12.06
N PHE A 175 -10.08 -2.21 -12.39
CA PHE A 175 -9.02 -1.24 -12.13
C PHE A 175 -9.15 0.01 -13.01
N ILE A 176 -9.50 -0.17 -14.29
CA ILE A 176 -9.83 0.92 -15.20
C ILE A 176 -11.04 1.72 -14.66
N SER A 177 -12.14 1.05 -14.30
CA SER A 177 -13.32 1.74 -13.73
C SER A 177 -13.04 2.44 -12.40
N LEU A 178 -12.08 1.97 -11.59
CA LEU A 178 -11.63 2.70 -10.40
C LEU A 178 -10.84 3.96 -10.78
N PHE A 179 -9.95 3.85 -11.77
CA PHE A 179 -9.18 4.99 -12.29
C PHE A 179 -10.11 6.06 -12.86
N ASP A 180 -11.02 5.70 -13.77
CA ASP A 180 -11.99 6.62 -14.39
C ASP A 180 -12.82 7.38 -13.34
N LEU A 181 -13.25 6.68 -12.29
CA LEU A 181 -14.07 7.25 -11.21
C LEU A 181 -13.29 8.21 -10.31
N TRP A 182 -12.01 7.93 -10.03
CA TRP A 182 -11.22 8.67 -9.02
C TRP A 182 -10.19 9.64 -9.62
N GLU A 183 -9.91 9.60 -10.92
CA GLU A 183 -8.90 10.47 -11.56
C GLU A 183 -9.22 11.95 -11.33
N SER A 184 -10.46 12.36 -11.57
CA SER A 184 -10.93 13.75 -11.44
C SER A 184 -10.78 14.35 -10.03
N THR A 185 -10.75 13.52 -8.98
CA THR A 185 -10.67 13.95 -7.57
C THR A 185 -9.32 13.65 -6.92
N ARG A 186 -8.66 12.56 -7.31
CA ARG A 186 -7.40 12.08 -6.70
C ARG A 186 -6.16 12.27 -7.57
N ASN A 187 -6.30 12.60 -8.86
CA ASN A 187 -5.20 12.78 -9.81
C ASN A 187 -4.30 11.52 -9.84
N LEU A 188 -4.88 10.34 -10.05
CA LEU A 188 -4.18 9.05 -10.01
C LEU A 188 -3.14 8.93 -11.14
N SER A 189 -3.34 9.59 -12.28
CA SER A 189 -2.34 9.77 -13.34
C SER A 189 -1.04 10.41 -12.83
N GLN A 190 -1.11 11.17 -11.74
CA GLN A 190 0.04 11.78 -11.05
C GLN A 190 0.61 10.84 -9.96
N LEU A 191 0.47 9.52 -10.15
CA LEU A 191 1.20 8.48 -9.43
C LEU A 191 1.82 7.51 -10.46
N PRO A 192 3.15 7.25 -10.42
CA PRO A 192 3.81 6.37 -11.39
C PRO A 192 3.15 4.99 -11.49
N ASN A 193 2.68 4.45 -10.36
CA ASN A 193 2.07 3.13 -10.33
C ASN A 193 0.71 3.08 -11.02
N PHE A 194 -0.11 4.12 -10.93
CA PHE A 194 -1.37 4.16 -11.67
C PHE A 194 -1.13 4.44 -13.15
N ALA A 195 -0.33 5.44 -13.51
CA ALA A 195 -0.13 5.81 -14.92
C ALA A 195 0.32 4.63 -15.81
N PHE A 196 1.36 3.91 -15.40
CA PHE A 196 1.83 2.74 -16.16
C PHE A 196 0.91 1.52 -16.04
N SER A 197 0.35 1.25 -14.85
CA SER A 197 -0.51 0.07 -14.66
C SER A 197 -1.90 0.20 -15.30
N VAL A 198 -2.41 1.43 -15.49
CA VAL A 198 -3.65 1.67 -16.24
C VAL A 198 -3.42 1.36 -17.72
N ALA A 199 -2.33 1.87 -18.30
CA ALA A 199 -1.94 1.53 -19.68
C ALA A 199 -1.80 0.01 -19.87
N MET A 200 -1.12 -0.66 -18.95
CA MET A 200 -1.00 -2.13 -18.97
C MET A 200 -2.38 -2.83 -18.82
N ALA A 201 -3.28 -2.31 -17.99
CA ALA A 201 -4.62 -2.87 -17.84
C ALA A 201 -5.44 -2.76 -19.14
N TYR A 202 -5.34 -1.65 -19.87
CA TYR A 202 -5.95 -1.51 -21.20
C TYR A 202 -5.35 -2.50 -22.20
N PHE A 203 -4.01 -2.64 -22.25
CA PHE A 203 -3.32 -3.57 -23.14
C PHE A 203 -3.73 -5.04 -22.88
N LEU A 204 -3.69 -5.47 -21.62
CA LEU A 204 -4.06 -6.84 -21.24
C LEU A 204 -5.56 -7.10 -21.45
N LEU A 205 -6.43 -6.12 -21.23
CA LEU A 205 -7.87 -6.25 -21.54
C LEU A 205 -8.14 -6.29 -23.06
N ALA A 206 -7.35 -5.57 -23.87
CA ALA A 206 -7.42 -5.67 -25.33
C ALA A 206 -7.03 -7.08 -25.81
N GLN A 207 -5.98 -7.67 -25.23
CA GLN A 207 -5.60 -9.06 -25.48
C GLN A 207 -6.68 -10.06 -25.04
N GLU A 208 -7.27 -9.91 -23.84
CA GLU A 208 -8.39 -10.76 -23.37
C GLU A 208 -9.62 -10.70 -24.30
N ARG A 209 -9.81 -9.58 -25.03
CA ARG A 209 -10.88 -9.39 -26.02
C ARG A 209 -10.49 -9.72 -27.47
N GLY A 210 -9.27 -10.23 -27.71
CA GLY A 210 -8.85 -10.66 -29.04
C GLY A 210 -8.34 -9.55 -29.96
N GLY A 211 -7.79 -8.46 -29.41
CA GLY A 211 -7.24 -7.33 -30.18
C GLY A 211 -8.22 -6.17 -30.40
N ASP A 212 -9.01 -5.85 -29.38
CA ASP A 212 -9.93 -4.70 -29.35
C ASP A 212 -9.17 -3.39 -29.69
N SER A 213 -9.53 -2.76 -30.82
CA SER A 213 -8.82 -1.60 -31.40
C SER A 213 -8.83 -0.39 -30.48
N ASP A 214 -9.93 -0.21 -29.76
CA ASP A 214 -10.22 1.00 -29.01
C ASP A 214 -9.55 0.91 -27.64
N LEU A 215 -9.51 -0.28 -27.05
CA LEU A 215 -8.67 -0.57 -25.89
C LEU A 215 -7.17 -0.53 -26.24
N THR A 216 -6.76 -1.02 -27.42
CA THR A 216 -5.35 -0.96 -27.85
C THR A 216 -4.89 0.49 -28.02
N SER A 217 -5.68 1.32 -28.72
CA SER A 217 -5.42 2.75 -28.90
C SER A 217 -5.40 3.50 -27.56
N SER A 218 -6.28 3.13 -26.62
CA SER A 218 -6.29 3.66 -25.26
C SER A 218 -5.02 3.27 -24.49
N ALA A 219 -4.55 2.02 -24.63
CA ALA A 219 -3.32 1.55 -24.00
C ALA A 219 -2.09 2.33 -24.49
N ASP A 220 -1.94 2.49 -25.81
CA ASP A 220 -0.85 3.26 -26.42
C ASP A 220 -0.86 4.72 -25.93
N HIS A 221 -2.05 5.36 -25.92
CA HIS A 221 -2.20 6.71 -25.40
C HIS A 221 -1.75 6.82 -23.94
N TYR A 222 -2.33 6.02 -23.02
CA TYR A 222 -1.97 6.08 -21.60
C TYR A 222 -0.50 5.72 -21.35
N LEU A 223 0.11 4.82 -22.14
CA LEU A 223 1.53 4.49 -21.99
C LEU A 223 2.42 5.65 -22.43
N GLN A 224 2.11 6.32 -23.53
CA GLN A 224 2.86 7.50 -23.98
C GLN A 224 2.75 8.63 -22.96
N GLU A 225 1.55 8.91 -22.43
CA GLU A 225 1.37 9.90 -21.37
C GLU A 225 2.15 9.52 -20.09
N ALA A 226 2.14 8.25 -19.68
CA ALA A 226 2.94 7.77 -18.56
C ALA A 226 4.46 7.94 -18.78
N LEU A 227 4.95 7.70 -20.00
CA LEU A 227 6.36 7.89 -20.37
C LEU A 227 6.76 9.37 -20.47
N ILE A 228 5.85 10.26 -20.88
CA ILE A 228 6.06 11.72 -20.92
C ILE A 228 6.02 12.32 -19.50
N TYR A 229 5.12 11.81 -18.66
CA TYR A 229 4.97 12.27 -17.28
C TYR A 229 6.04 11.68 -16.34
N PHE A 230 6.53 10.45 -16.58
CA PHE A 230 7.52 9.77 -15.75
C PHE A 230 8.72 9.20 -16.55
N PRO A 231 9.47 10.04 -17.29
CA PRO A 231 10.56 9.55 -18.16
C PRO A 231 11.69 8.84 -17.39
N GLY A 232 11.90 9.20 -16.11
CA GLY A 232 12.84 8.52 -15.21
C GLY A 232 12.46 7.09 -14.80
N ALA A 233 11.28 6.59 -15.19
CA ALA A 233 10.88 5.21 -14.91
C ALA A 233 11.36 4.20 -15.97
N LEU A 234 11.59 4.62 -17.22
CA LEU A 234 11.84 3.70 -18.33
C LEU A 234 13.17 2.93 -18.17
N MET A 235 14.28 3.63 -17.93
CA MET A 235 15.60 3.00 -17.85
C MET A 235 15.70 2.03 -16.63
N PRO A 236 15.33 2.42 -15.39
CA PRO A 236 15.36 1.49 -14.26
C PRO A 236 14.43 0.27 -14.43
N LEU A 237 13.32 0.42 -15.16
CA LEU A 237 12.41 -0.68 -15.46
C LEU A 237 13.06 -1.69 -16.43
N LEU A 238 13.63 -1.23 -17.54
CA LEU A 238 14.30 -2.09 -18.51
C LEU A 238 15.55 -2.77 -17.92
N GLU A 239 16.30 -2.06 -17.08
CA GLU A 239 17.41 -2.60 -16.28
C GLU A 239 16.95 -3.75 -15.36
N LYS A 240 15.86 -3.57 -14.60
CA LYS A 240 15.29 -4.64 -13.75
C LYS A 240 14.69 -5.80 -14.56
N CYS A 241 14.20 -5.53 -15.76
CA CYS A 241 13.80 -6.58 -16.69
C CYS A 241 14.98 -7.38 -17.27
N LEU A 242 16.22 -6.83 -17.22
CA LEU A 242 17.46 -7.34 -17.82
C LEU A 242 17.46 -7.29 -19.37
N VAL A 243 16.82 -6.27 -19.92
CA VAL A 243 16.65 -6.08 -21.38
C VAL A 243 17.76 -5.19 -21.93
N GLN A 244 18.32 -5.53 -23.09
CA GLN A 244 19.21 -4.61 -23.81
C GLN A 244 18.38 -3.50 -24.45
N VAL A 245 18.55 -2.27 -23.95
CA VAL A 245 17.84 -1.10 -24.45
C VAL A 245 18.39 -0.68 -25.81
N ASP A 246 17.52 -0.31 -26.74
CA ASP A 246 17.90 0.23 -28.05
C ASP A 246 18.86 1.45 -27.87
N PRO A 247 19.97 1.54 -28.61
CA PRO A 247 20.86 2.71 -28.62
C PRO A 247 20.14 4.05 -28.91
N ILE A 248 19.05 4.04 -29.68
CA ILE A 248 18.20 5.20 -29.96
C ILE A 248 17.53 5.69 -28.67
N ILE A 249 16.93 4.78 -27.89
CA ILE A 249 16.23 5.11 -26.64
C ILE A 249 17.23 5.49 -25.54
N SER A 250 18.22 4.63 -25.32
CA SER A 250 19.24 4.80 -24.28
C SER A 250 20.20 5.97 -24.53
N GLY A 251 20.35 6.41 -25.78
CA GLY A 251 21.07 7.63 -26.15
C GLY A 251 20.20 8.89 -26.21
N HIS A 252 18.87 8.80 -26.12
CA HIS A 252 18.01 9.98 -26.33
C HIS A 252 18.04 10.95 -25.14
N LEU A 253 18.11 12.24 -25.44
CA LEU A 253 18.20 13.31 -24.44
C LEU A 253 17.04 13.30 -23.43
N PHE A 254 15.84 12.88 -23.87
CA PHE A 254 14.65 12.84 -23.02
C PHE A 254 14.75 11.79 -21.91
N PHE A 255 15.01 10.52 -22.27
CA PHE A 255 15.11 9.42 -21.30
C PHE A 255 16.45 9.36 -20.54
N THR A 256 17.43 10.18 -20.94
CA THR A 256 18.69 10.38 -20.20
C THR A 256 18.68 11.70 -19.43
N THR A 257 19.01 12.81 -20.09
CA THR A 257 19.35 14.10 -19.46
C THR A 257 18.12 14.86 -18.92
N VAL A 258 16.94 14.73 -19.55
CA VAL A 258 15.70 15.31 -19.01
C VAL A 258 15.19 14.46 -17.85
N ALA A 259 15.10 13.14 -18.03
CA ALA A 259 14.77 12.19 -16.97
C ALA A 259 15.65 12.35 -15.71
N MET A 260 16.97 12.53 -15.88
CA MET A 260 17.90 12.76 -14.78
C MET A 260 17.80 14.15 -14.13
N LYS A 261 17.11 15.13 -14.73
CA LYS A 261 16.90 16.46 -14.11
C LYS A 261 15.74 16.49 -13.12
N ASP A 262 14.84 15.52 -13.16
CA ASP A 262 13.82 15.32 -12.12
C ASP A 262 14.40 14.61 -10.87
N VAL A 263 15.42 15.23 -10.26
CA VAL A 263 16.20 14.70 -9.12
C VAL A 263 15.41 14.65 -7.79
N ARG A 264 14.10 14.87 -7.79
CA ARG A 264 13.34 15.04 -6.54
C ARG A 264 13.10 13.69 -5.87
N VAL A 265 13.66 13.56 -4.67
CA VAL A 265 13.74 12.32 -3.90
C VAL A 265 12.38 11.65 -3.76
N SER A 266 11.32 12.40 -3.48
CA SER A 266 9.95 11.88 -3.35
C SER A 266 9.41 11.26 -4.66
N LEU A 267 9.67 11.88 -5.81
CA LEU A 267 9.30 11.34 -7.12
C LEU A 267 10.15 10.11 -7.47
N GLN A 268 11.46 10.17 -7.24
CA GLN A 268 12.36 9.04 -7.44
C GLN A 268 11.97 7.84 -6.57
N GLN A 269 11.60 8.07 -5.31
CA GLN A 269 11.11 7.04 -4.40
C GLN A 269 9.81 6.39 -4.90
N LEU A 270 8.87 7.17 -5.44
CA LEU A 270 7.63 6.64 -6.05
C LEU A 270 7.90 5.85 -7.34
N ILE A 271 8.81 6.31 -8.20
CA ILE A 271 9.24 5.57 -9.40
C ILE A 271 9.92 4.25 -9.00
N GLN A 272 10.83 4.27 -8.03
CA GLN A 272 11.51 3.07 -7.55
C GLN A 272 10.54 2.11 -6.83
N LEU A 273 9.56 2.61 -6.08
CA LEU A 273 8.48 1.80 -5.50
C LEU A 273 7.71 1.04 -6.59
N TYR A 274 7.32 1.76 -7.65
CA TYR A 274 6.61 1.19 -8.78
C TYR A 274 7.45 0.11 -9.49
N VAL A 275 8.68 0.45 -9.89
CA VAL A 275 9.56 -0.43 -10.65
C VAL A 275 9.85 -1.72 -9.85
N HIS A 276 10.28 -1.62 -8.60
CA HIS A 276 10.58 -2.81 -7.78
C HIS A 276 9.37 -3.70 -7.53
N ARG A 277 8.16 -3.13 -7.47
CA ARG A 277 6.91 -3.87 -7.28
C ARG A 277 6.42 -4.52 -8.58
N ASN A 278 6.45 -3.81 -9.71
CA ASN A 278 5.77 -4.20 -10.93
C ASN A 278 6.68 -4.74 -12.06
N TYR A 279 8.02 -4.65 -11.99
CA TYR A 279 8.90 -5.11 -13.08
C TYR A 279 8.69 -6.58 -13.50
N HIS A 280 8.24 -7.44 -12.58
CA HIS A 280 7.88 -8.83 -12.88
C HIS A 280 6.75 -8.99 -13.92
N LEU A 281 5.85 -8.00 -14.04
CA LEU A 281 4.81 -7.99 -15.08
C LEU A 281 5.41 -7.66 -16.45
N TRP A 282 6.33 -6.69 -16.49
CA TRP A 282 7.09 -6.28 -17.67
C TRP A 282 8.18 -7.28 -18.11
N LYS A 283 8.09 -8.56 -17.72
CA LYS A 283 8.96 -9.64 -18.22
C LYS A 283 8.32 -10.48 -19.33
N ASP A 284 7.06 -10.22 -19.68
CA ASP A 284 6.52 -10.69 -20.95
C ASP A 284 7.15 -9.93 -22.12
N GLN A 285 7.52 -10.65 -23.19
CA GLN A 285 8.14 -10.04 -24.37
C GLN A 285 7.16 -9.14 -25.12
N THR A 286 5.87 -9.50 -25.18
CA THR A 286 4.83 -8.68 -25.85
C THR A 286 4.69 -7.32 -25.19
N LEU A 287 4.68 -7.27 -23.85
CA LEU A 287 4.69 -6.02 -23.08
C LEU A 287 5.99 -5.22 -23.25
N LEU A 288 7.13 -5.87 -23.42
CA LEU A 288 8.43 -5.21 -23.65
C LEU A 288 8.55 -4.59 -25.05
N ASP A 289 8.14 -5.33 -26.09
CA ASP A 289 8.15 -4.84 -27.47
C ASP A 289 7.18 -3.65 -27.62
N TRP A 290 6.01 -3.74 -26.97
CA TRP A 290 5.03 -2.66 -26.88
C TRP A 290 5.55 -1.42 -26.12
N LEU A 291 6.31 -1.63 -25.03
CA LEU A 291 6.96 -0.56 -24.27
C LEU A 291 8.02 0.17 -25.10
N VAL A 292 8.85 -0.57 -25.82
CA VAL A 292 9.88 -0.03 -26.73
C VAL A 292 9.23 0.74 -27.89
N ALA A 293 8.19 0.19 -28.51
CA ALA A 293 7.45 0.85 -29.58
C ALA A 293 6.86 2.20 -29.14
N ASN A 294 6.21 2.27 -27.98
CA ASN A 294 5.66 3.53 -27.45
C ASN A 294 6.74 4.50 -26.98
N ALA A 295 7.88 4.03 -26.45
CA ALA A 295 9.03 4.89 -26.16
C ALA A 295 9.58 5.57 -27.42
N LEU A 296 9.61 4.89 -28.57
CA LEU A 296 9.97 5.49 -29.86
C LEU A 296 8.92 6.52 -30.33
N GLN A 297 7.62 6.30 -30.10
CA GLN A 297 6.59 7.32 -30.38
C GLN A 297 6.74 8.57 -29.49
N VAL A 298 7.09 8.41 -28.22
CA VAL A 298 7.39 9.54 -27.31
C VAL A 298 8.62 10.32 -27.78
N ILE A 299 9.63 9.67 -28.36
CA ILE A 299 10.76 10.36 -28.99
C ILE A 299 10.29 11.23 -30.16
N THR A 300 9.41 10.71 -31.03
CA THR A 300 8.81 11.48 -32.14
C THR A 300 7.98 12.67 -31.62
N ARG A 301 7.15 12.47 -30.58
CA ARG A 301 6.34 13.54 -29.95
C ARG A 301 7.23 14.63 -29.31
N PHE A 302 8.36 14.27 -28.73
CA PHE A 302 9.34 15.23 -28.20
C PHE A 302 9.98 16.08 -29.30
N GLN A 303 10.32 15.48 -30.45
CA GLN A 303 10.95 16.17 -31.57
C GLN A 303 10.04 17.23 -32.20
N ILE A 304 8.72 17.01 -32.24
CA ILE A 304 7.73 18.00 -32.72
C ILE A 304 7.32 19.05 -31.66
N GLN A 305 7.96 19.06 -30.48
CA GLN A 305 7.72 20.00 -29.39
C GLN A 305 6.26 20.03 -28.91
N ASP A 306 5.64 18.85 -28.77
CA ASP A 306 4.32 18.67 -28.17
C ASP A 306 4.22 19.40 -26.81
N PRO A 307 3.22 20.30 -26.60
CA PRO A 307 3.11 21.11 -25.39
C PRO A 307 2.95 20.28 -24.11
N VAL A 308 2.45 19.05 -24.19
CA VAL A 308 2.25 18.14 -23.05
C VAL A 308 3.54 17.92 -22.25
N PHE A 309 4.71 17.92 -22.90
CA PHE A 309 6.01 17.77 -22.20
C PHE A 309 6.29 18.92 -21.22
N ASN A 310 5.89 20.15 -21.56
CA ASN A 310 6.07 21.32 -20.71
C ASN A 310 5.06 21.33 -19.55
N GLU A 311 3.82 20.94 -19.82
CA GLU A 311 2.81 20.75 -18.77
C GLU A 311 3.20 19.64 -17.79
N ALA A 312 3.67 18.50 -18.30
CA ALA A 312 4.15 17.39 -17.48
C ALA A 312 5.31 17.82 -16.56
N GLN A 313 6.28 18.59 -17.06
CA GLN A 313 7.34 19.15 -16.22
C GLN A 313 6.80 20.10 -15.15
N ALA A 314 5.94 21.05 -15.51
CA ALA A 314 5.37 22.01 -14.57
C ALA A 314 4.50 21.34 -13.49
N ASN A 315 3.71 20.33 -13.87
CA ASN A 315 2.90 19.53 -12.95
C ASN A 315 3.79 18.65 -12.06
N ARG A 316 4.87 18.05 -12.58
CA ARG A 316 5.90 17.42 -11.73
C ARG A 316 6.43 18.43 -10.71
N ASP A 317 6.96 19.57 -11.17
CA ASP A 317 7.62 20.63 -10.37
C ASP A 317 6.76 21.12 -9.20
N LYS A 318 5.45 21.26 -9.43
CA LYS A 318 4.47 21.68 -8.42
C LYS A 318 4.08 20.60 -7.40
N ARG A 319 4.13 19.30 -7.77
CA ARG A 319 3.53 18.21 -6.97
C ARG A 319 4.52 17.50 -6.05
N TYR A 320 5.71 17.16 -6.53
CA TYR A 320 6.65 16.28 -5.81
C TYR A 320 7.70 17.07 -5.03
N ILE A 321 7.27 17.99 -4.16
CA ILE A 321 8.19 18.82 -3.35
C ILE A 321 8.66 18.04 -2.11
N GLU A 322 7.72 17.50 -1.34
CA GLU A 322 7.97 16.66 -0.16
C GLU A 322 7.27 15.30 -0.30
N LEU A 323 7.53 14.37 0.63
CA LEU A 323 6.85 13.07 0.66
C LEU A 323 5.74 13.06 1.73
N PRO A 324 4.45 12.96 1.34
CA PRO A 324 3.33 12.82 2.27
C PRO A 324 3.50 11.72 3.32
N ARG A 325 2.94 11.93 4.53
CA ARG A 325 3.14 11.02 5.67
C ARG A 325 2.66 9.60 5.37
N ASN A 326 1.53 9.42 4.71
CA ASN A 326 1.02 8.10 4.32
C ASN A 326 1.92 7.38 3.30
N LEU A 327 2.63 8.12 2.44
CA LEU A 327 3.67 7.55 1.57
C LEU A 327 4.86 7.06 2.42
N VAL A 328 5.34 7.84 3.39
CA VAL A 328 6.36 7.39 4.37
C VAL A 328 5.91 6.11 5.11
N ARG A 329 4.65 6.06 5.56
CA ARG A 329 4.04 4.86 6.19
C ARG A 329 4.10 3.65 5.26
N HIS A 330 3.76 3.86 4.00
CA HIS A 330 3.75 2.81 2.98
C HIS A 330 5.14 2.24 2.72
N PHE A 331 6.17 3.09 2.60
CA PHE A 331 7.55 2.64 2.41
C PHE A 331 8.02 1.77 3.58
N LEU A 332 7.82 2.24 4.82
CA LEU A 332 8.25 1.53 6.03
C LEU A 332 7.56 0.15 6.20
N LEU A 333 6.31 0.01 5.76
CA LEU A 333 5.52 -1.22 5.92
C LEU A 333 5.55 -2.15 4.70
N SER A 334 6.08 -1.70 3.55
CA SER A 334 6.17 -2.50 2.32
C SER A 334 7.47 -3.29 2.20
N ASP A 335 8.48 -3.01 3.02
CA ASP A 335 9.80 -3.67 3.04
C ASP A 335 10.53 -3.75 1.69
N ILE A 336 10.29 -2.77 0.78
CA ILE A 336 11.05 -2.67 -0.47
C ILE A 336 12.41 -2.03 -0.17
N LYS A 337 13.36 -2.90 0.22
CA LYS A 337 14.73 -2.58 0.70
C LYS A 337 15.55 -1.70 -0.25
N GLU A 338 15.16 -1.64 -1.51
CA GLU A 338 15.93 -1.03 -2.61
C GLU A 338 15.51 0.41 -2.92
N VAL A 339 14.57 1.00 -2.15
CA VAL A 339 14.19 2.41 -2.27
C VAL A 339 15.16 3.29 -1.45
N PRO A 340 15.97 4.17 -2.07
CA PRO A 340 16.88 5.04 -1.34
C PRO A 340 16.12 6.02 -0.43
N GLY A 341 16.62 6.24 0.78
CA GLY A 341 15.96 7.11 1.77
C GLY A 341 14.73 6.50 2.44
N ALA A 342 14.43 5.21 2.22
CA ALA A 342 13.58 4.46 3.15
C ALA A 342 14.23 4.45 4.54
N LEU A 343 13.51 4.93 5.54
CA LEU A 343 14.07 5.28 6.86
C LEU A 343 14.58 4.03 7.61
N PRO A 344 15.76 4.07 8.27
CA PRO A 344 16.37 2.86 8.84
C PRO A 344 15.53 2.19 9.93
N ILE A 345 15.77 0.91 10.17
CA ILE A 345 14.91 0.00 10.94
C ILE A 345 14.53 0.47 12.37
N VAL A 346 15.32 1.28 13.07
CA VAL A 346 14.90 1.81 14.39
C VAL A 346 13.89 2.97 14.30
N LEU A 347 13.58 3.48 13.09
CA LEU A 347 12.34 4.21 12.87
C LEU A 347 11.11 3.29 12.89
N VAL A 348 11.21 1.95 12.86
CA VAL A 348 10.06 1.10 13.21
C VAL A 348 9.73 1.31 14.70
N ALA A 349 10.72 1.26 15.59
CA ALA A 349 10.53 1.59 17.00
C ALA A 349 10.07 3.04 17.19
N HIS A 350 10.67 4.01 16.48
CA HIS A 350 10.27 5.42 16.57
C HIS A 350 8.92 5.73 15.89
N TYR A 351 8.41 4.84 15.04
CA TYR A 351 7.08 4.89 14.42
C TYR A 351 6.03 4.23 15.30
N CYS A 352 6.37 3.20 16.08
CA CYS A 352 5.59 2.78 17.24
C CYS A 352 5.51 3.90 18.29
N ARG A 353 6.64 4.57 18.58
CA ARG A 353 6.72 5.77 19.43
C ARG A 353 5.75 6.86 18.95
N ASN A 354 5.84 7.27 17.68
CA ASN A 354 4.96 8.30 17.09
C ASN A 354 3.53 7.81 16.82
N SER A 355 3.29 6.50 16.81
CA SER A 355 1.94 5.92 16.81
C SER A 355 1.28 6.01 18.18
N ALA A 356 2.06 6.05 19.26
CA ALA A 356 1.57 6.03 20.64
C ALA A 356 1.72 7.36 21.41
N HIS A 357 2.58 8.27 20.96
CA HIS A 357 2.80 9.59 21.54
C HIS A 357 3.11 10.64 20.47
N GLN A 358 2.62 11.86 20.74
CA GLN A 358 2.87 13.15 20.08
C GLN A 358 1.90 13.65 18.99
N PRO A 359 1.43 14.90 19.10
CA PRO A 359 1.60 15.87 18.03
C PRO A 359 3.09 16.28 17.93
N GLU A 360 3.73 15.95 16.80
CA GLU A 360 5.00 16.39 16.16
C GLU A 360 6.11 17.10 16.98
N PRO A 361 7.44 16.84 16.76
CA PRO A 361 8.07 16.57 15.45
C PRO A 361 9.20 15.48 15.42
N CYS A 362 10.20 15.61 14.54
CA CYS A 362 11.10 14.57 13.97
C CYS A 362 12.37 14.16 14.77
N ILE A 363 12.99 13.01 14.42
CA ILE A 363 14.45 12.72 14.20
C ILE A 363 14.73 11.20 13.93
N ASP A 364 15.93 10.84 13.44
CA ASP A 364 16.34 9.58 12.75
C ASP A 364 17.06 8.46 13.59
N PRO A 365 17.34 7.24 13.01
CA PRO A 365 17.59 5.99 13.79
C PRO A 365 18.64 4.91 13.29
N PRO A 366 19.13 4.00 14.16
CA PRO A 366 19.54 2.60 13.78
C PRO A 366 19.44 1.51 14.90
N SER A 367 19.37 0.16 14.70
CA SER A 367 18.89 -0.74 13.62
C SER A 367 18.85 -2.25 14.08
N ASN A 368 18.13 -3.14 13.35
CA ASN A 368 18.27 -4.64 13.22
C ASN A 368 17.81 -5.70 14.27
N ALA A 369 17.13 -6.77 13.76
CA ALA A 369 17.10 -8.22 14.14
C ALA A 369 16.38 -8.68 15.47
N ALA A 370 15.81 -9.89 15.70
CA ALA A 370 15.76 -11.19 14.98
C ALA A 370 14.65 -12.22 15.48
N ALA A 371 14.06 -13.04 14.56
CA ALA A 371 13.69 -14.50 14.67
C ALA A 371 12.72 -15.07 15.77
N ARG A 372 12.14 -16.31 15.80
CA ARG A 372 11.64 -17.40 14.86
C ARG A 372 10.66 -18.35 15.67
N LEU A 373 9.69 -19.24 15.29
CA LEU A 373 8.92 -19.79 14.10
C LEU A 373 7.63 -20.55 14.63
N VAL A 374 6.49 -20.69 13.87
CA VAL A 374 5.34 -21.67 14.03
C VAL A 374 4.25 -21.46 15.16
N HIS A 375 2.91 -21.68 15.05
CA HIS A 375 1.99 -22.00 13.91
C HIS A 375 0.53 -21.38 13.92
N SER A 376 -0.03 -21.20 12.70
CA SER A 376 -1.44 -21.23 12.22
C SER A 376 -2.33 -19.96 12.38
N GLY A 377 -2.94 -19.53 11.26
CA GLY A 377 -3.18 -18.10 10.98
C GLY A 377 -4.62 -17.54 11.02
N MET A 378 -5.18 -17.21 9.84
CA MET A 378 -6.32 -16.30 9.61
C MET A 378 -7.40 -16.18 10.72
N PRO A 379 -7.89 -14.97 11.04
CA PRO A 379 -9.10 -14.76 11.87
C PRO A 379 -10.39 -15.43 11.35
N GLN A 380 -11.45 -15.46 12.16
CA GLN A 380 -12.66 -16.26 11.85
C GLN A 380 -13.63 -15.54 10.93
N LYS A 381 -14.05 -14.31 11.25
CA LYS A 381 -15.03 -13.56 10.43
C LYS A 381 -14.45 -13.28 9.04
N LEU A 382 -13.16 -12.97 8.93
CA LEU A 382 -12.47 -12.86 7.64
C LEU A 382 -12.51 -14.18 6.83
N ARG A 383 -12.31 -15.35 7.46
CA ARG A 383 -12.49 -16.66 6.81
C ARG A 383 -13.94 -16.98 6.43
N GLU A 384 -14.92 -16.35 7.07
CA GLU A 384 -16.34 -16.52 6.74
C GLU A 384 -16.80 -15.56 5.64
N MET A 385 -16.38 -14.29 5.65
CA MET A 385 -16.53 -13.35 4.53
C MET A 385 -15.91 -13.93 3.25
N TRP A 386 -14.68 -14.46 3.34
CA TRP A 386 -13.98 -15.10 2.22
C TRP A 386 -14.76 -16.30 1.66
N ARG A 387 -15.27 -17.19 2.53
CA ARG A 387 -16.07 -18.35 2.13
C ARG A 387 -17.45 -18.00 1.54
N ARG A 388 -17.99 -16.82 1.86
CA ARG A 388 -19.30 -16.35 1.37
C ARG A 388 -19.21 -15.36 0.19
N GLY A 389 -18.01 -14.91 -0.17
CA GLY A 389 -17.80 -13.86 -1.19
C GLY A 389 -18.37 -12.49 -0.81
N GLN A 390 -18.71 -12.28 0.47
CA GLN A 390 -19.41 -11.08 0.96
C GLN A 390 -18.42 -9.93 1.20
N TRP A 391 -18.11 -9.21 0.13
CA TRP A 391 -17.23 -8.05 0.13
C TRP A 391 -17.96 -6.78 -0.34
N PRO A 392 -17.64 -5.57 0.19
CA PRO A 392 -18.35 -4.35 -0.17
C PRO A 392 -18.36 -3.95 -1.65
N TRP A 393 -17.44 -4.49 -2.44
CA TRP A 393 -17.17 -4.10 -3.84
C TRP A 393 -17.49 -5.23 -4.83
N THR A 394 -18.19 -6.30 -4.40
CA THR A 394 -18.70 -7.30 -5.34
C THR A 394 -19.99 -6.81 -6.00
N SER A 395 -19.83 -6.29 -7.22
CA SER A 395 -20.83 -6.14 -8.29
C SER A 395 -22.08 -5.28 -8.09
N GLU A 396 -22.50 -4.88 -6.88
CA GLU A 396 -23.72 -4.06 -6.68
C GLU A 396 -23.49 -2.70 -5.99
N ALA A 397 -22.28 -2.41 -5.50
CA ALA A 397 -21.95 -1.13 -4.85
C ALA A 397 -21.05 -0.21 -5.68
N ALA A 398 -20.76 -0.56 -6.95
CA ALA A 398 -20.02 0.32 -7.86
C ALA A 398 -20.85 1.55 -8.32
N SER A 399 -22.14 1.55 -8.03
CA SER A 399 -23.06 2.65 -8.27
C SER A 399 -23.56 3.25 -6.94
N HIS A 400 -22.75 4.12 -6.32
CA HIS A 400 -23.17 5.40 -5.72
C HIS A 400 -21.92 6.21 -5.30
N PRO A 401 -21.96 7.56 -5.38
CA PRO A 401 -20.81 8.43 -5.10
C PRO A 401 -20.56 8.66 -3.60
#